data_AF-A0A9D4GNZ1-F1
#
_entry.id   AF-A0A9D4GNZ1-F1
#
_cell.length_a   1.000
_cell.length_b   1.000
_cell.length_c   1.000
_cell.angle_alpha   90.00
_cell.angle_beta   90.00
_cell.angle_gamma   90.00
#
_symmetry.space_group_name_H-M   'P 1'
#
loop_
_entity.id
_entity.type
_entity.pdbx_description
1 polymer ?
#
loop_
_entity_poly.entity_id
_entity_poly.type
_entity_poly.pdbx_seq_one_letter_code
_entity_poly.pdbx_strand_id
1 'polypeptide(L)'
;MRINLVNNGPMAVAFEVYDDFFSYKSGIYHHTGLEDKFNPFEITNHAVLLVGYGTDSSNPENPQDYWILKNSWGESWGEGGYFRIRRGNDECTIESIAVQSFPIM
;
A
#
# COMPACT_ATOMS: atom_id res chain seq x y z
N MET A 1 -0.38 -1.53 11.71
CA MET A 1 -0.57 -0.27 10.96
C MET A 1 -1.88 0.47 11.25
N ARG A 2 -3.07 -0.16 11.16
CA ARG A 2 -4.39 0.54 11.30
C ARG A 2 -4.52 1.43 12.54
N ILE A 3 -4.15 0.91 13.72
CA ILE A 3 -4.25 1.65 15.01
C ILE A 3 -3.44 2.96 14.95
N ASN A 4 -2.19 2.88 14.49
CA ASN A 4 -1.30 4.03 14.38
C ASN A 4 -1.81 5.06 13.36
N LEU A 5 -2.42 4.61 12.26
CA LEU A 5 -2.94 5.50 11.22
C LEU A 5 -4.12 6.32 11.76
N VAL A 6 -5.04 5.67 12.47
CA VAL A 6 -6.23 6.32 13.05
C VAL A 6 -5.83 7.29 14.17
N ASN A 7 -4.89 6.90 15.03
CA ASN A 7 -4.57 7.68 16.22
C ASN A 7 -3.59 8.83 15.96
N ASN A 8 -2.66 8.65 15.02
CA ASN A 8 -1.51 9.54 14.87
C ASN A 8 -1.36 10.09 13.44
N GLY A 9 -2.23 9.71 12.51
CA GLY A 9 -2.21 10.17 11.13
C GLY A 9 -1.28 9.37 10.20
N PRO A 10 -0.99 9.91 9.00
CA PRO A 10 -0.25 9.20 7.95
C PRO A 10 1.12 8.68 8.39
N MET A 11 1.53 7.55 7.82
CA MET A 11 2.83 6.92 8.10
C MET A 11 3.57 6.58 6.83
N ALA A 12 4.91 6.65 6.88
CA ALA A 12 5.74 6.20 5.76
C ALA A 12 5.76 4.67 5.74
N VAL A 13 5.68 4.09 4.54
CA VAL A 13 5.77 2.65 4.30
C VAL A 13 6.63 2.42 3.07
N ALA A 14 7.18 1.21 2.92
CA ALA A 14 7.85 0.80 1.70
C ALA A 14 7.28 -0.52 1.19
N PHE A 15 7.39 -0.75 -0.11
CA PHE A 15 6.94 -1.98 -0.78
C PHE A 15 7.85 -2.28 -1.98
N GLU A 16 7.72 -3.48 -2.52
CA GLU A 16 8.37 -3.87 -3.76
C GLU A 16 7.53 -3.45 -4.97
N VAL A 17 8.09 -2.58 -5.80
CA VAL A 17 7.54 -2.24 -7.12
C VAL A 17 7.99 -3.28 -8.14
N TYR A 18 7.02 -3.89 -8.80
CA TYR A 18 7.21 -4.73 -9.99
C TYR A 18 6.83 -3.98 -11.27
N ASP A 19 7.16 -4.56 -12.43
CA ASP A 19 6.95 -3.93 -13.75
C ASP A 19 5.47 -3.59 -14.03
N ASP A 20 4.54 -4.39 -13.53
CA ASP A 20 3.09 -4.17 -13.69
C ASP A 20 2.60 -2.91 -12.95
N PHE A 21 3.25 -2.53 -11.86
CA PHE A 21 2.88 -1.38 -11.05
C PHE A 21 3.10 -0.05 -11.80
N PHE A 22 4.11 0.04 -12.66
CA PHE A 22 4.32 1.24 -13.49
C PHE A 22 3.12 1.53 -14.40
N SER A 23 2.37 0.50 -14.77
CA SER A 23 1.18 0.59 -15.62
C SER A 23 -0.12 0.81 -14.84
N TYR A 24 -0.08 0.88 -13.51
CA TYR A 24 -1.27 1.09 -12.67
C TYR A 24 -2.01 2.38 -13.06
N LYS A 25 -3.34 2.27 -13.16
CA LYS A 25 -4.26 3.39 -13.45
C LYS A 25 -5.34 3.54 -12.39
N SER A 26 -5.94 2.44 -11.95
CA SER A 26 -7.04 2.43 -10.98
C SER A 26 -7.30 1.04 -10.43
N GLY A 27 -8.04 0.95 -9.33
CA GLY A 27 -8.47 -0.31 -8.71
C GLY A 27 -7.58 -0.73 -7.55
N ILE A 28 -7.80 -1.92 -7.01
CA ILE A 28 -6.98 -2.49 -5.93
C ILE A 28 -5.85 -3.28 -6.59
N TYR A 29 -4.63 -2.75 -6.53
CA TYR A 29 -3.42 -3.39 -7.03
C TYR A 29 -3.15 -4.69 -6.27
N HIS A 30 -2.76 -5.70 -7.04
CA HIS A 30 -2.30 -7.00 -6.59
C HIS A 30 -1.30 -7.49 -7.62
N HIS A 31 -0.09 -7.80 -7.18
CA HIS A 31 0.91 -8.37 -8.05
C HIS A 31 0.59 -9.85 -8.31
N THR A 32 0.34 -10.18 -9.57
CA THR A 32 0.18 -11.58 -9.99
C THR A 32 1.49 -12.04 -10.60
N GLY A 33 2.39 -12.63 -9.80
CA GLY A 33 3.69 -13.00 -10.35
C GLY A 33 4.55 -13.95 -9.55
N LEU A 34 4.72 -13.78 -8.24
CA LEU A 34 5.74 -14.53 -7.51
C LEU A 34 5.29 -14.85 -6.07
N GLU A 35 5.30 -16.15 -5.75
CA GLU A 35 5.33 -16.63 -4.36
C GLU A 35 6.71 -16.28 -3.79
N ASP A 36 6.83 -15.18 -3.05
CA ASP A 36 8.04 -14.98 -2.26
C ASP A 36 8.00 -15.90 -1.03
N LYS A 37 8.99 -16.80 -0.98
CA LYS A 37 9.21 -17.64 0.20
C LYS A 37 9.55 -16.74 1.37
N PHE A 38 8.83 -16.91 2.48
CA PHE A 38 9.05 -16.17 3.72
C PHE A 38 10.56 -16.00 4.02
N ASN A 39 11.02 -14.77 3.92
CA ASN A 39 12.37 -14.33 4.26
C ASN A 39 12.21 -13.15 5.22
N PRO A 40 12.81 -13.17 6.42
CA PRO A 40 12.71 -12.05 7.36
C PRO A 40 13.29 -10.74 6.80
N PHE A 41 14.06 -10.82 5.71
CA PHE A 41 14.38 -9.67 4.87
C PHE A 41 13.42 -9.64 3.68
N GLU A 42 12.41 -8.79 3.78
CA GLU A 42 11.46 -8.54 2.71
C GLU A 42 11.96 -7.39 1.84
N ILE A 43 12.14 -7.67 0.54
CA ILE A 43 12.70 -6.69 -0.39
C ILE A 43 11.68 -5.56 -0.55
N THR A 44 12.17 -4.33 -0.44
CA THR A 44 11.41 -3.12 -0.75
C THR A 44 12.30 -2.23 -1.61
N ASN A 45 11.72 -1.53 -2.59
CA ASN A 45 12.48 -0.66 -3.49
C ASN A 45 11.84 0.73 -3.67
N HIS A 46 10.66 0.96 -3.07
CA HIS A 46 9.93 2.22 -3.18
C HIS A 46 9.26 2.61 -1.87
N ALA A 47 9.36 3.89 -1.49
CA ALA A 47 8.78 4.44 -0.28
C ALA A 47 7.62 5.39 -0.60
N VAL A 48 6.51 5.22 0.11
CA VAL A 48 5.25 5.96 -0.10
C VAL A 48 4.58 6.30 1.24
N LEU A 49 3.51 7.09 1.20
CA LEU A 49 2.80 7.51 2.42
C LEU A 49 1.44 6.81 2.52
N LEU A 50 1.25 6.03 3.58
CA LEU A 50 -0.04 5.42 3.91
C LEU A 50 -0.97 6.49 4.51
N VAL A 51 -2.14 6.67 3.91
CA VAL A 51 -3.10 7.73 4.29
C VAL A 51 -4.49 7.22 4.65
N GLY A 52 -4.84 5.99 4.26
CA GLY A 52 -6.18 5.46 4.52
C GLY A 52 -6.27 3.96 4.30
N TYR A 53 -7.44 3.41 4.59
CA TYR A 53 -7.81 2.03 4.26
C TYR A 53 -9.31 1.95 4.00
N GLY A 54 -9.72 0.88 3.33
CA GLY A 54 -11.12 0.58 3.13
C GLY A 54 -11.35 -0.89 2.84
N THR A 55 -12.58 -1.18 2.46
CA THR A 55 -13.04 -2.48 1.99
C THR A 55 -13.92 -2.23 0.77
N ASP A 56 -13.62 -2.89 -0.33
CA ASP A 56 -14.48 -2.92 -1.52
C ASP A 56 -15.46 -4.08 -1.36
N SER A 57 -16.74 -3.75 -1.19
CA SER A 57 -17.83 -4.71 -1.01
C SER A 57 -18.69 -4.87 -2.27
N SER A 58 -18.18 -4.48 -3.45
CA SER A 58 -18.88 -4.68 -4.73
C SER A 58 -19.17 -6.16 -5.01
N ASN A 59 -18.34 -7.07 -4.49
CA ASN A 59 -18.65 -8.49 -4.38
C ASN A 59 -18.92 -8.86 -2.91
N PRO A 60 -20.19 -9.04 -2.50
CA PRO A 60 -20.55 -9.36 -1.12
C PRO A 60 -19.99 -10.71 -0.63
N GLU A 61 -19.73 -11.64 -1.54
CA GLU A 61 -19.18 -12.97 -1.21
C GLU A 61 -17.65 -12.94 -1.03
N ASN A 62 -16.98 -11.91 -1.58
CA ASN A 62 -15.54 -11.77 -1.51
C ASN A 62 -15.14 -10.29 -1.39
N PRO A 63 -15.39 -9.66 -0.22
CA PRO A 63 -14.98 -8.28 0.03
C PRO A 63 -13.45 -8.15 -0.01
N GLN A 64 -12.94 -7.11 -0.66
CA GLN A 64 -11.50 -6.89 -0.80
C GLN A 64 -11.04 -5.72 0.05
N ASP A 65 -10.21 -6.05 1.04
CA ASP A 65 -9.56 -5.08 1.91
C ASP A 65 -8.39 -4.39 1.19
N TYR A 66 -8.31 -3.06 1.32
CA TYR A 66 -7.23 -2.29 0.71
C TYR A 66 -6.67 -1.19 1.62
N TRP A 67 -5.42 -0.82 1.33
CA TRP A 67 -4.77 0.40 1.77
C TRP A 67 -4.93 1.51 0.73
N ILE A 68 -4.89 2.77 1.16
CA ILE A 68 -4.86 3.96 0.28
C ILE A 68 -3.51 4.65 0.52
N LEU A 69 -2.73 4.81 -0.55
CA LEU A 69 -1.37 5.30 -0.49
C LEU A 69 -1.19 6.51 -1.40
N LYS A 70 -0.49 7.51 -0.90
CA LYS A 70 -0.04 8.67 -1.68
C LYS A 70 1.31 8.34 -2.30
N ASN A 71 1.38 8.34 -3.62
CA ASN A 71 2.62 8.15 -4.37
C ASN A 71 3.34 9.51 -4.55
N SER A 72 4.56 9.45 -5.10
CA SER A 72 5.44 10.59 -5.34
C SER A 72 5.72 10.85 -6.83
N TRP A 73 4.94 10.25 -7.73
CA TRP A 73 5.10 10.35 -9.19
C TRP A 73 4.17 11.38 -9.87
N GLY A 74 3.66 12.33 -9.08
CA GLY A 74 2.77 13.39 -9.56
C GLY A 74 1.30 12.96 -9.68
N GLU A 75 0.42 13.95 -9.78
CA GLU A 75 -1.03 13.77 -9.77
C GLU A 75 -1.57 13.09 -11.04
N SER A 76 -0.82 13.10 -12.14
CA SER A 76 -1.21 12.44 -13.39
C SER A 76 -1.09 10.91 -13.34
N TRP A 77 -0.43 10.36 -12.32
CA TRP A 77 -0.22 8.94 -12.15
C TRP A 77 -1.32 8.31 -11.27
N GLY A 78 -1.78 7.12 -11.62
CA GLY A 78 -2.78 6.38 -10.84
C GLY A 78 -4.07 7.17 -10.62
N GLU A 79 -4.59 7.10 -9.39
CA GLU A 79 -5.84 7.70 -8.96
C GLU A 79 -5.60 9.11 -8.42
N GLY A 80 -5.13 10.02 -9.27
CA GLY A 80 -4.83 11.41 -8.88
C GLY A 80 -3.55 11.52 -8.02
N GLY A 81 -2.54 10.69 -8.30
CA GLY A 81 -1.31 10.56 -7.50
C GLY A 81 -1.41 9.53 -6.38
N TYR A 82 -2.55 8.83 -6.27
CA TYR A 82 -2.79 7.79 -5.27
C TYR A 82 -2.90 6.42 -5.92
N PHE A 83 -2.81 5.39 -5.10
CA PHE A 83 -3.15 4.03 -5.48
C PHE A 83 -3.74 3.28 -4.29
N ARG A 84 -4.45 2.19 -4.63
CA ARG A 84 -4.93 1.22 -3.66
C ARG A 84 -4.22 -0.10 -3.88
N ILE A 85 -3.84 -0.76 -2.79
CA ILE A 85 -3.17 -2.07 -2.78
C ILE A 85 -3.86 -2.98 -1.78
N ARG A 86 -3.84 -4.30 -2.01
CA ARG A 86 -4.43 -5.28 -1.08
C ARG A 86 -3.86 -5.12 0.32
N ARG A 87 -4.73 -5.35 1.30
CA ARG A 87 -4.42 -5.24 2.73
C ARG A 87 -4.70 -6.58 3.42
N GLY A 88 -3.85 -6.94 4.37
CA GLY A 88 -4.01 -8.10 5.26
C GLY A 88 -3.29 -9.37 4.80
N ASN A 89 -2.58 -9.32 3.67
CA ASN A 89 -1.77 -10.42 3.12
C ASN A 89 -0.33 -10.00 2.83
N ASP A 90 0.10 -8.86 3.36
CA ASP A 90 1.43 -8.27 3.10
C ASP A 90 1.78 -8.14 1.61
N GLU A 91 0.81 -7.67 0.83
CA GLU A 91 0.94 -7.52 -0.62
C GLU A 91 2.19 -6.69 -0.98
N CYS A 92 3.10 -7.30 -1.74
CA CYS A 92 4.37 -6.68 -2.13
C CYS A 92 5.15 -6.11 -0.93
N THR A 93 5.10 -6.75 0.23
CA THR A 93 5.86 -6.35 1.45
C THR A 93 5.44 -4.99 2.03
N ILE A 94 4.24 -4.52 1.71
CA ILE A 94 3.74 -3.21 2.13
C ILE A 94 3.49 -3.10 3.64
N GLU A 95 3.31 -4.23 4.33
CA GLU A 95 3.03 -4.30 5.77
C GLU A 95 4.29 -4.57 6.62
N SER A 96 5.44 -4.75 5.98
CA SER A 96 6.70 -5.21 6.60
C SER A 96 7.53 -4.07 7.20
N ILE A 97 7.40 -2.83 6.69
CA ILE A 97 8.17 -1.67 7.19
C ILE A 97 7.34 -0.38 7.26
N ALA A 98 6.51 -0.27 8.29
CA ALA A 98 5.80 0.96 8.60
C ALA A 98 6.58 1.85 9.59
N VAL A 99 6.83 3.10 9.22
CA VAL A 99 7.58 4.09 10.02
C VAL A 99 6.68 5.28 10.38
N GLN A 100 6.57 5.55 11.66
CA GLN A 100 5.82 6.68 12.22
C GLN A 100 6.78 7.67 12.89
N SER A 101 6.48 8.95 12.76
CA SER A 101 7.21 10.03 13.43
C SER A 101 6.23 11.03 14.06
N PHE A 102 6.68 11.70 15.12
CA PHE A 102 5.89 12.70 15.85
C PHE A 102 6.60 14.05 15.73
N PRO A 103 6.09 14.99 14.90
CA PRO A 103 6.71 16.30 14.76
C PRO A 103 6.51 17.12 16.04
N ILE A 104 7.51 17.92 16.38
CA ILE A 104 7.38 18.95 17.42
C ILE A 104 6.75 20.17 16.75
N MET A 105 5.60 20.62 17.25
CA MET A 105 4.91 21.83 16.77
C MET A 105 5.47 23.10 17.41
#